data_AF-A0A1I7L154-F1
#
_entry.id   AF-A0A1I7L154-F1
#
_cell.length_a   1.000
_cell.length_b   1.000
_cell.length_c   1.000
_cell.angle_alpha   90.00
_cell.angle_beta   90.00
_cell.angle_gamma   90.00
#
_symmetry.space_group_name_H-M   'P 1'
#
loop_
_entity.id
_entity.type
_entity.pdbx_description
1 polymer ?
#
loop_
_entity_poly.entity_id
_entity_poly.type
_entity_poly.pdbx_seq_one_letter_code
_entity_poly.pdbx_strand_id
1 'polypeptide(L)'
;MNSQNNLSKLFPMIKTREQVLEEINSKDNLREKFETWTEDQKENFLSICTGAKGVKMLYDCYFKEILNPEYTPERLSALLSIIIGKKVTVKYQLPNDNTRIGDELSLVITDIVVELEDGTLANIEVQKLGYAFTGERASCYSADLLLRQYKRVRDSLKTNFSYKNIAPVYTIVFLESSPRSFKDFKNTFIHKFSAVSDSGLVLNMLQNYVFIPVDIFLEKLHNSGIQSELDAWLTFIGCDEPEFIIKLIEQYPLFK
;
A
#
# COMPACT_ATOMS: atom_id res chain seq x y z
N MET A 1 -3.50 26.05 21.55
CA MET A 1 -3.25 24.81 20.77
C MET A 1 -1.85 24.92 20.19
N ASN A 2 -0.96 23.99 20.51
CA ASN A 2 0.47 24.07 20.22
C ASN A 2 0.76 24.19 18.72
N SER A 3 1.46 25.26 18.34
CA SER A 3 1.89 25.61 16.97
C SER A 3 3.08 24.77 16.45
N GLN A 4 3.40 23.65 17.12
CA GLN A 4 4.51 22.76 16.78
C GLN A 4 4.11 21.59 15.87
N ASN A 5 2.82 21.25 15.76
CA ASN A 5 2.35 20.07 15.02
C ASN A 5 1.45 20.42 13.81
N ASN A 6 1.77 21.48 13.06
CA ASN A 6 0.99 21.87 11.88
C ASN A 6 1.86 21.78 10.61
N LEU A 7 1.38 21.01 9.64
CA LEU A 7 2.02 20.81 8.33
C LEU A 7 2.17 22.09 7.52
N SER A 8 1.42 23.16 7.85
CA SER A 8 1.46 24.46 7.15
C SER A 8 2.85 25.10 7.08
N LYS A 9 3.75 24.77 8.01
CA LYS A 9 5.16 25.23 7.96
C LYS A 9 5.97 24.57 6.85
N LEU A 10 5.64 23.33 6.50
CA LEU A 10 6.37 22.54 5.50
C LEU A 10 5.75 22.65 4.10
N PHE A 11 4.44 22.89 4.02
CA PHE A 11 3.66 22.90 2.79
C PHE A 11 2.95 24.25 2.61
N PRO A 12 3.51 25.18 1.81
CA PRO A 12 2.95 26.51 1.60
C PRO A 12 1.55 26.53 0.98
N MET A 13 1.12 25.44 0.34
CA MET A 13 -0.21 25.31 -0.25
C MET A 13 -1.34 25.13 0.76
N ILE A 14 -1.01 24.87 2.04
CA ILE A 14 -2.00 24.66 3.10
C ILE A 14 -2.68 25.99 3.43
N LYS A 15 -4.02 25.96 3.47
CA LYS A 15 -4.88 27.13 3.66
C LYS A 15 -5.47 27.13 5.06
N THR A 16 -5.88 28.30 5.56
CA THR A 16 -6.65 28.35 6.81
C THR A 16 -8.06 27.81 6.57
N ARG A 17 -8.75 27.42 7.65
CA ARG A 17 -10.11 26.88 7.57
C ARG A 17 -11.06 27.87 6.90
N GLU A 18 -10.92 29.15 7.23
CA GLU A 18 -11.72 30.25 6.69
C GLU A 18 -11.50 30.39 5.18
N GLN A 19 -10.25 30.35 4.71
CA GLN A 19 -9.92 30.44 3.29
C GLN A 19 -10.49 29.26 2.49
N VAL A 20 -10.44 28.04 3.04
CA VAL A 20 -10.99 26.85 2.38
C VAL A 20 -12.52 26.95 2.29
N LEU A 21 -13.18 27.37 3.36
CA LEU A 21 -14.64 27.55 3.38
C LEU A 21 -15.09 28.71 2.48
N GLU A 22 -14.34 29.81 2.42
CA GLU A 22 -14.60 30.92 1.50
C GLU A 22 -14.52 30.44 0.05
N GLU A 23 -13.49 29.66 -0.30
CA GLU A 23 -13.36 29.08 -1.64
C GLU A 23 -14.52 28.14 -1.99
N ILE A 24 -14.91 27.26 -1.07
CA ILE A 24 -16.07 26.38 -1.26
C ILE A 24 -17.35 27.20 -1.46
N ASN A 25 -17.59 28.20 -0.62
CA ASN A 25 -18.80 29.02 -0.66
C ASN A 25 -18.83 30.00 -1.84
N SER A 26 -17.68 30.34 -2.42
CA SER A 26 -17.58 31.22 -3.59
C SER A 26 -18.05 30.57 -4.90
N LYS A 27 -18.20 29.24 -4.92
CA LYS A 27 -18.59 28.47 -6.11
C LYS A 27 -19.75 27.53 -5.79
N ASP A 28 -20.90 27.76 -6.42
CA ASP A 28 -22.13 27.01 -6.14
C ASP A 28 -21.94 25.49 -6.26
N ASN A 29 -21.16 25.02 -7.26
CA ASN A 29 -20.90 23.61 -7.46
C ASN A 29 -20.06 22.95 -6.34
N LEU A 30 -19.11 23.68 -5.74
CA LEU A 30 -18.32 23.18 -4.62
C LEU A 30 -19.16 23.15 -3.35
N ARG A 31 -19.94 24.21 -3.13
CA ARG A 31 -20.82 24.33 -1.97
C ARG A 31 -21.87 23.23 -1.97
N GLU A 32 -22.59 23.03 -3.08
CA GLU A 32 -23.60 21.97 -3.21
C GLU A 32 -23.01 20.60 -2.92
N LYS A 33 -21.83 20.29 -3.49
CA LYS A 33 -21.14 19.04 -3.21
C LYS A 33 -20.73 18.90 -1.76
N PHE A 34 -20.18 19.95 -1.15
CA PHE A 34 -19.72 19.93 0.23
C PHE A 34 -20.89 19.76 1.21
N GLU A 35 -22.05 20.35 0.93
CA GLU A 35 -23.26 20.20 1.75
C GLU A 35 -23.80 18.77 1.74
N THR A 36 -23.57 18.00 0.67
CA THR A 36 -23.98 16.58 0.58
C THR A 36 -23.17 15.64 1.49
N TRP A 37 -22.01 16.06 1.97
CA TRP A 37 -21.11 15.24 2.79
C TRP A 37 -21.60 15.15 4.24
N THR A 38 -21.25 14.06 4.92
CA THR A 38 -21.46 13.95 6.37
C THR A 38 -20.53 14.90 7.12
N GLU A 39 -20.87 15.26 8.36
CA GLU A 39 -20.01 16.13 9.18
C GLU A 39 -18.60 15.54 9.36
N ASP A 40 -18.48 14.22 9.54
CA ASP A 40 -17.17 13.55 9.62
C ASP A 40 -16.34 13.71 8.34
N GLN A 41 -16.98 13.62 7.17
CA GLN A 41 -16.32 13.80 5.87
C GLN A 41 -15.86 15.25 5.68
N LYS A 42 -16.72 16.22 6.04
CA LYS A 42 -16.41 17.64 6.01
C LYS A 42 -15.22 17.96 6.92
N GLU A 43 -15.26 17.51 8.16
CA GLU A 43 -14.17 17.74 9.12
C GLU A 43 -12.87 17.06 8.70
N ASN A 44 -12.92 15.82 8.18
CA ASN A 44 -11.72 15.14 7.71
C ASN A 44 -11.10 15.87 6.50
N PHE A 45 -11.92 16.34 5.54
CA PHE A 45 -11.44 17.14 4.41
C PHE A 45 -10.80 18.45 4.87
N LEU A 46 -11.48 19.21 5.72
CA LEU A 46 -10.96 20.48 6.24
C LEU A 46 -9.68 20.26 7.07
N SER A 47 -9.59 19.18 7.85
CA SER A 47 -8.39 18.84 8.62
C SER A 47 -7.19 18.57 7.73
N ILE A 48 -7.40 17.92 6.58
CA ILE A 48 -6.36 17.72 5.55
C ILE A 48 -5.96 19.06 4.92
N CYS A 49 -6.92 19.85 4.45
CA CYS A 49 -6.64 21.12 3.77
C CYS A 49 -5.95 22.17 4.66
N THR A 50 -6.15 22.07 5.98
CA THR A 50 -5.56 22.97 6.98
C THR A 50 -4.26 22.44 7.60
N GLY A 51 -3.83 21.23 7.24
CA GLY A 51 -2.60 20.62 7.77
C GLY A 51 -2.71 20.14 9.21
N ALA A 52 -3.91 20.13 9.80
CA ALA A 52 -4.19 19.52 11.09
C ALA A 52 -4.08 17.99 11.02
N LYS A 53 -4.22 17.43 9.81
CA LYS A 53 -4.08 16.02 9.51
C LYS A 53 -3.40 15.84 8.14
N GLY A 54 -2.61 14.79 8.00
CA GLY A 54 -2.10 14.34 6.72
C GLY A 54 -3.12 13.54 5.92
N VAL A 55 -2.72 13.13 4.72
CA VAL A 55 -3.50 12.23 3.87
C VAL A 55 -3.13 10.79 4.19
N LYS A 56 -4.13 9.91 4.35
CA LYS A 56 -3.90 8.45 4.40
C LYS A 56 -3.51 7.95 3.01
N MET A 57 -2.22 7.74 2.80
CA MET A 57 -1.68 7.32 1.52
C MET A 57 -2.09 5.90 1.11
N LEU A 58 -2.57 5.06 2.04
CA LEU A 58 -3.18 3.75 1.74
C LEU A 58 -4.46 3.85 0.88
N TYR A 59 -5.12 5.02 0.81
CA TYR A 59 -6.32 5.17 -0.02
C TYR A 59 -6.00 5.15 -1.52
N ASP A 60 -6.87 4.53 -2.31
CA ASP A 60 -6.61 4.12 -3.71
C ASP A 60 -6.04 5.23 -4.58
N CYS A 61 -6.70 6.40 -4.56
CA CYS A 61 -6.30 7.54 -5.39
C CYS A 61 -4.89 8.03 -5.05
N TYR A 62 -4.54 8.10 -3.77
CA TYR A 62 -3.22 8.59 -3.35
C TYR A 62 -2.14 7.52 -3.53
N PHE A 63 -2.45 6.27 -3.19
CA PHE A 63 -1.52 5.16 -3.34
C PHE A 63 -1.11 4.99 -4.81
N LYS A 64 -2.10 4.95 -5.72
CA LYS A 64 -1.85 4.80 -7.15
C LYS A 64 -1.17 6.00 -7.77
N GLU A 65 -1.43 7.21 -7.30
CA GLU A 65 -0.77 8.41 -7.80
C GLU A 65 0.71 8.41 -7.42
N ILE A 66 1.02 8.12 -6.16
CA ILE A 66 2.39 8.24 -5.63
C ILE A 66 3.27 7.05 -6.01
N LEU A 67 2.70 5.84 -6.04
CA LEU A 67 3.40 4.60 -6.36
C LEU A 67 3.09 4.13 -7.79
N ASN A 68 2.73 5.06 -8.67
CA ASN A 68 2.44 4.76 -10.06
C ASN A 68 3.68 4.18 -10.75
N PRO A 69 3.64 2.94 -11.26
CA PRO A 69 4.78 2.34 -11.96
C PRO A 69 5.19 3.07 -13.24
N GLU A 70 4.28 3.82 -13.87
CA GLU A 70 4.54 4.52 -15.13
C GLU A 70 5.21 5.89 -14.90
N TYR A 71 4.81 6.63 -13.87
CA TYR A 71 5.36 7.96 -13.58
C TYR A 71 6.56 7.91 -12.63
N THR A 72 6.55 7.03 -11.64
CA THR A 72 7.54 6.97 -10.55
C THR A 72 7.93 5.52 -10.18
N PRO A 73 8.42 4.70 -11.13
CA PRO A 73 8.76 3.29 -10.89
C PRO A 73 9.79 3.10 -9.78
N GLU A 74 10.67 4.09 -9.54
CA GLU A 74 11.71 4.03 -8.51
C GLU A 74 11.12 3.94 -7.09
N ARG A 75 10.01 4.64 -6.81
CA ARG A 75 9.36 4.61 -5.49
C ARG A 75 8.82 3.23 -5.18
N LEU A 76 8.09 2.64 -6.13
CA LEU A 76 7.57 1.28 -5.96
C LEU A 76 8.70 0.25 -5.92
N SER A 77 9.75 0.42 -6.72
CA SER A 77 10.95 -0.44 -6.70
C SER A 77 11.64 -0.42 -5.33
N ALA A 78 11.79 0.76 -4.72
CA ALA A 78 12.38 0.92 -3.39
C ALA A 78 11.54 0.22 -2.31
N LEU A 79 10.22 0.48 -2.29
CA LEU A 79 9.29 -0.17 -1.37
C LEU A 79 9.33 -1.70 -1.51
N LEU A 80 9.22 -2.22 -2.74
CA LEU A 80 9.26 -3.66 -2.99
C LEU A 80 10.60 -4.28 -2.64
N SER A 81 11.71 -3.57 -2.85
CA SER A 81 13.04 -4.08 -2.48
C SER A 81 13.16 -4.36 -0.99
N ILE A 82 12.62 -3.46 -0.17
CA ILE A 82 12.59 -3.60 1.30
C ILE A 82 11.67 -4.73 1.71
N ILE A 83 10.44 -4.75 1.18
CA ILE A 83 9.42 -5.75 1.54
C ILE A 83 9.90 -7.16 1.16
N ILE A 84 10.41 -7.34 -0.05
CA ILE A 84 10.89 -8.63 -0.54
C ILE A 84 12.19 -9.02 0.18
N GLY A 85 13.06 -8.05 0.46
CA GLY A 85 14.37 -8.26 1.10
C GLY A 85 15.51 -8.50 0.10
N LYS A 86 15.31 -8.13 -1.17
CA LYS A 86 16.33 -8.12 -2.23
C LYS A 86 16.10 -6.91 -3.11
N LYS A 87 17.15 -6.35 -3.71
CA LYS A 87 17.02 -5.26 -4.68
C LYS A 87 16.20 -5.74 -5.88
N VAL A 88 15.13 -5.00 -6.19
CA VAL A 88 14.28 -5.23 -7.37
C VAL A 88 14.00 -3.91 -8.08
N THR A 89 13.69 -4.02 -9.37
CA THR A 89 13.35 -2.86 -10.22
C THR A 89 12.07 -3.19 -10.97
N VAL A 90 11.09 -2.29 -10.87
CA VAL A 90 9.80 -2.37 -11.56
C VAL A 90 10.03 -2.04 -13.03
N LYS A 91 9.58 -2.93 -13.91
CA LYS A 91 9.72 -2.80 -15.36
C LYS A 91 8.51 -2.07 -15.96
N TYR A 92 7.30 -2.52 -15.64
CA TYR A 92 6.04 -1.86 -16.00
C TYR A 92 4.86 -2.46 -15.22
N GLN A 93 3.74 -1.72 -15.19
CA GLN A 93 2.46 -2.20 -14.67
C GLN A 93 1.80 -3.16 -15.67
N LEU A 94 1.20 -4.22 -15.15
CA LEU A 94 0.33 -5.11 -15.91
C LEU A 94 -1.13 -4.67 -15.74
N PRO A 95 -1.97 -4.78 -16.78
CA PRO A 95 -3.39 -4.51 -16.64
C PRO A 95 -4.02 -5.52 -15.66
N ASN A 96 -4.88 -5.03 -14.78
CA ASN A 96 -5.69 -5.90 -13.94
C ASN A 96 -6.77 -6.54 -14.83
N ASP A 97 -6.88 -7.87 -14.87
CA ASP A 97 -8.04 -8.51 -15.50
C ASP A 97 -9.27 -8.22 -14.65
N ASN A 98 -10.29 -7.66 -15.30
CA ASN A 98 -11.55 -7.22 -14.68
C ASN A 98 -12.40 -8.38 -14.10
N THR A 99 -11.95 -9.64 -14.20
CA THR A 99 -12.57 -10.78 -13.50
C THR A 99 -12.12 -10.78 -12.04
N ARG A 100 -12.50 -9.75 -11.29
CA ARG A 100 -12.38 -9.76 -9.83
C ARG A 100 -13.32 -10.82 -9.28
N ILE A 101 -12.81 -11.67 -8.40
CA ILE A 101 -13.56 -12.79 -7.84
C ILE A 101 -14.56 -12.23 -6.79
N GLY A 102 -15.82 -12.00 -7.16
CA GLY A 102 -16.96 -11.80 -6.25
C GLY A 102 -17.42 -10.36 -5.97
N ASP A 103 -18.58 -10.26 -5.28
CA ASP A 103 -19.31 -9.03 -4.89
C ASP A 103 -18.65 -8.20 -3.75
N GLU A 104 -17.42 -8.54 -3.35
CA GLU A 104 -16.72 -7.95 -2.19
C GLU A 104 -16.01 -6.62 -2.50
N LEU A 105 -16.60 -5.81 -3.39
CA LEU A 105 -16.08 -4.54 -3.90
C LEU A 105 -15.72 -3.51 -2.81
N SER A 106 -16.26 -3.64 -1.60
CA SER A 106 -16.15 -2.62 -0.56
C SER A 106 -14.87 -2.69 0.30
N LEU A 107 -14.09 -3.77 0.20
CA LEU A 107 -13.01 -4.06 1.17
C LEU A 107 -11.60 -3.89 0.61
N VAL A 108 -11.41 -4.06 -0.70
CA VAL A 108 -10.14 -3.74 -1.37
C VAL A 108 -10.16 -2.30 -1.79
N ILE A 109 -9.14 -1.59 -1.33
CA ILE A 109 -8.93 -0.20 -1.65
C ILE A 109 -8.10 -0.12 -2.93
N THR A 110 -6.98 -0.85 -2.98
CA THR A 110 -5.96 -0.69 -4.02
C THR A 110 -5.45 -2.04 -4.53
N ASP A 111 -5.13 -2.11 -5.82
CA ASP A 111 -4.63 -3.32 -6.50
C ASP A 111 -3.71 -2.92 -7.67
N ILE A 112 -2.41 -3.20 -7.55
CA ILE A 112 -1.37 -2.89 -8.55
C ILE A 112 -0.58 -4.15 -8.85
N VAL A 113 -0.65 -4.63 -10.09
CA VAL A 113 0.17 -5.74 -10.59
C VAL A 113 1.34 -5.20 -11.40
N VAL A 114 2.57 -5.58 -11.07
CA VAL A 114 3.78 -5.19 -11.80
C VAL A 114 4.63 -6.38 -12.20
N GLU A 115 5.38 -6.21 -13.28
CA GLU A 115 6.51 -7.07 -13.63
C GLU A 115 7.83 -6.42 -13.19
N LEU A 116 8.70 -7.20 -12.56
CA LEU A 116 10.06 -6.79 -12.22
C LEU A 116 11.02 -7.15 -13.36
N GLU A 117 12.21 -6.53 -13.40
CA GLU A 117 13.21 -6.80 -14.44
C GLU A 117 13.64 -8.27 -14.52
N ASP A 118 13.60 -9.01 -13.40
CA ASP A 118 13.90 -10.45 -13.34
C ASP A 118 12.72 -11.35 -13.79
N GLY A 119 11.62 -10.77 -14.25
CA GLY A 119 10.40 -11.46 -14.70
C GLY A 119 9.44 -11.85 -13.59
N THR A 120 9.80 -11.61 -12.32
CA THR A 120 8.91 -11.80 -11.16
C THR A 120 7.66 -10.94 -11.33
N LEU A 121 6.49 -11.50 -11.03
CA LEU A 121 5.27 -10.70 -10.92
C LEU A 121 4.98 -10.40 -9.45
N ALA A 122 4.67 -9.15 -9.15
CA ALA A 122 4.25 -8.73 -7.82
C ALA A 122 2.86 -8.09 -7.91
N ASN A 123 1.94 -8.58 -7.08
CA ASN A 123 0.67 -7.94 -6.85
C ASN A 123 0.67 -7.26 -5.49
N ILE A 124 0.35 -5.98 -5.47
CA ILE A 124 0.28 -5.14 -4.30
C ILE A 124 -1.19 -4.78 -4.05
N GLU A 125 -1.72 -5.26 -2.94
CA GLU A 125 -3.10 -5.05 -2.53
C GLU A 125 -3.16 -4.25 -1.22
N VAL A 126 -4.09 -3.32 -1.11
CA VAL A 126 -4.44 -2.64 0.15
C VAL A 126 -5.86 -3.02 0.55
N GLN A 127 -6.02 -3.55 1.76
CA GLN A 127 -7.31 -3.99 2.31
C GLN A 127 -7.69 -3.13 3.52
N LYS A 128 -8.92 -2.59 3.50
CA LYS A 128 -9.45 -1.73 4.57
C LYS A 128 -9.73 -2.52 5.85
N LEU A 129 -10.39 -3.66 5.69
CA LEU A 129 -10.71 -4.59 6.76
C LEU A 129 -10.19 -5.94 6.32
N GLY A 130 -9.23 -6.49 7.05
CA GLY A 130 -8.90 -7.91 6.92
C GLY A 130 -10.05 -8.74 7.49
N TYR A 131 -11.20 -8.75 6.82
CA TYR A 131 -12.26 -9.70 7.14
C TYR A 131 -11.82 -11.13 6.77
N ALA A 132 -12.56 -12.09 7.32
CA ALA A 132 -12.30 -13.52 7.21
C ALA A 132 -11.78 -13.94 5.83
N PHE A 133 -10.89 -14.93 5.83
CA PHE A 133 -10.31 -15.55 4.63
C PHE A 133 -9.14 -14.82 3.95
N THR A 134 -8.38 -13.99 4.70
CA THR A 134 -7.17 -13.30 4.18
C THR A 134 -6.19 -14.26 3.49
N GLY A 135 -6.03 -15.48 4.02
CA GLY A 135 -5.15 -16.51 3.44
C GLY A 135 -5.72 -17.16 2.19
N GLU A 136 -6.98 -17.57 2.23
CA GLU A 136 -7.70 -18.22 1.12
C GLU A 136 -7.80 -17.27 -0.08
N ARG A 137 -8.13 -16.00 0.18
CA ARG A 137 -8.18 -14.94 -0.82
C ARG A 137 -6.82 -14.72 -1.47
N ALA A 138 -5.78 -14.52 -0.66
CA ALA A 138 -4.42 -14.33 -1.18
C ALA A 138 -4.00 -15.53 -2.03
N SER A 139 -4.38 -16.75 -1.63
CA SER A 139 -4.10 -17.98 -2.37
C SER A 139 -4.74 -17.99 -3.75
N CYS A 140 -6.01 -17.57 -3.87
CA CYS A 140 -6.69 -17.42 -5.16
C CYS A 140 -5.98 -16.42 -6.09
N TYR A 141 -5.63 -15.22 -5.59
CA TYR A 141 -4.92 -14.22 -6.38
C TYR A 141 -3.52 -14.67 -6.79
N SER A 142 -2.78 -15.30 -5.88
CA SER A 142 -1.45 -15.82 -6.17
C SER A 142 -1.49 -16.93 -7.23
N ALA A 143 -2.46 -17.84 -7.15
CA ALA A 143 -2.64 -18.90 -8.13
C ALA A 143 -2.97 -18.33 -9.53
N ASP A 144 -3.83 -17.32 -9.59
CA ASP A 144 -4.16 -16.62 -10.82
C ASP A 144 -2.93 -15.89 -11.42
N LEU A 145 -2.17 -15.14 -10.62
CA LEU A 145 -0.94 -14.49 -11.05
C LEU A 145 0.09 -15.48 -11.60
N LEU A 146 0.27 -16.62 -10.92
CA LEU A 146 1.17 -17.67 -11.37
C LEU A 146 0.71 -18.26 -12.71
N LEU A 147 -0.60 -18.50 -12.87
CA LEU A 147 -1.15 -19.00 -14.12
C LEU A 147 -0.99 -18.00 -15.27
N ARG A 148 -1.15 -16.70 -15.02
CA ARG A 148 -0.89 -15.64 -16.00
C ARG A 148 0.58 -15.64 -16.42
N GLN A 149 1.50 -15.70 -15.46
CA GLN A 149 2.94 -15.75 -15.73
C GLN A 149 3.29 -16.99 -16.56
N TYR A 150 2.75 -18.15 -16.19
CA TYR A 150 2.92 -19.40 -16.95
C TYR A 150 2.44 -19.28 -18.39
N LYS A 151 1.21 -18.80 -18.62
CA LYS A 151 0.64 -18.62 -19.98
C LYS A 151 1.55 -17.73 -20.82
N ARG A 152 1.93 -16.57 -20.28
CA ARG A 152 2.74 -15.58 -20.98
C ARG A 152 4.14 -16.09 -21.33
N VAL A 153 4.80 -16.79 -20.41
CA VAL A 153 6.13 -17.40 -20.65
C VAL A 153 6.03 -18.55 -21.65
N ARG A 154 5.00 -19.40 -21.54
CA ARG A 154 4.77 -20.52 -22.45
C ARG A 154 4.48 -20.05 -23.87
N ASP A 155 3.66 -19.01 -24.03
CA ASP A 155 3.33 -18.44 -25.34
C ASP A 155 4.55 -17.78 -26.00
N SER A 156 5.42 -17.15 -25.20
CA SER A 156 6.67 -16.54 -25.67
C SER A 156 7.72 -17.57 -26.09
N LEU A 157 7.99 -18.58 -25.24
CA LEU A 157 9.05 -19.55 -25.47
C LEU A 157 8.65 -20.74 -26.35
N LYS A 158 7.34 -21.00 -26.49
CA LYS A 158 6.78 -22.10 -27.29
C LYS A 158 7.48 -23.44 -27.01
N THR A 159 8.23 -23.96 -27.98
CA THR A 159 8.94 -25.25 -27.90
C THR A 159 10.13 -25.22 -26.94
N ASN A 160 10.68 -24.05 -26.65
CA ASN A 160 11.84 -23.88 -25.75
C ASN A 160 11.42 -23.69 -24.29
N PHE A 161 10.13 -23.87 -23.97
CA PHE A 161 9.59 -23.69 -22.63
C PHE A 161 10.11 -24.74 -21.64
N SER A 162 10.48 -24.28 -20.45
CA SER A 162 10.70 -25.08 -19.25
C SER A 162 10.02 -24.43 -18.05
N TYR A 163 9.55 -25.23 -17.08
CA TYR A 163 9.05 -24.72 -15.81
C TYR A 163 10.10 -23.91 -15.03
N LYS A 164 11.39 -24.14 -15.28
CA LYS A 164 12.49 -23.33 -14.72
C LYS A 164 12.51 -21.88 -15.24
N ASN A 165 11.79 -21.57 -16.32
CA ASN A 165 11.67 -20.23 -16.88
C ASN A 165 10.60 -19.39 -16.17
N ILE A 166 9.78 -19.99 -15.30
CA ILE A 166 8.73 -19.27 -14.57
C ILE A 166 9.39 -18.63 -13.35
N ALA A 167 9.36 -17.30 -13.30
CA ALA A 167 9.83 -16.54 -12.15
C ALA A 167 8.87 -16.72 -10.95
N PRO A 168 9.25 -16.33 -9.73
CA PRO A 168 8.29 -16.33 -8.62
C PRO A 168 7.18 -15.29 -8.83
N VAL A 169 6.11 -15.43 -8.03
CA VAL A 169 5.06 -14.43 -7.86
C VAL A 169 4.94 -14.03 -6.40
N TYR A 170 4.67 -12.75 -6.16
CA TYR A 170 4.45 -12.18 -4.82
C TYR A 170 3.05 -11.61 -4.71
N THR A 171 2.32 -11.98 -3.65
CA THR A 171 1.09 -11.32 -3.23
C THR A 171 1.39 -10.55 -1.94
N ILE A 172 1.47 -9.22 -2.03
CA ILE A 172 1.79 -8.32 -0.93
C ILE A 172 0.51 -7.60 -0.52
N VAL A 173 0.10 -7.74 0.74
CA VAL A 173 -1.15 -7.21 1.26
C VAL A 173 -0.88 -6.29 2.45
N PHE A 174 -1.21 -5.01 2.32
CA PHE A 174 -1.28 -4.07 3.43
C PHE A 174 -2.67 -4.15 4.07
N LEU A 175 -2.71 -4.41 5.38
CA LEU A 175 -3.94 -4.47 6.16
C LEU A 175 -4.06 -3.17 6.97
N GLU A 176 -5.01 -2.30 6.62
CA GLU A 176 -5.27 -1.08 7.41
C GLU A 176 -5.76 -1.44 8.82
N SER A 177 -6.62 -2.46 8.92
CA SER A 177 -7.01 -3.09 10.18
C SER A 177 -6.85 -4.60 10.07
N SER A 178 -5.98 -5.18 10.89
CA SER A 178 -5.62 -6.59 10.84
C SER A 178 -6.58 -7.48 11.67
N PRO A 179 -6.78 -8.75 11.28
CA PRO A 179 -7.58 -9.69 12.06
C PRO A 179 -6.84 -10.17 13.32
N ARG A 180 -7.58 -10.78 14.25
CA ARG A 180 -7.07 -11.18 15.58
C ARG A 180 -5.81 -12.05 15.52
N SER A 181 -5.68 -12.92 14.53
CA SER A 181 -4.51 -13.79 14.35
C SER A 181 -3.18 -13.03 14.19
N PHE A 182 -3.20 -11.81 13.62
CA PHE A 182 -2.01 -10.96 13.54
C PHE A 182 -1.74 -10.24 14.87
N LYS A 183 -2.79 -9.90 15.62
CA LYS A 183 -2.69 -9.21 16.92
C LYS A 183 -2.04 -10.05 18.01
N ASP A 184 -1.95 -11.37 17.82
CA ASP A 184 -1.18 -12.26 18.67
C ASP A 184 0.35 -12.07 18.49
N PHE A 185 0.78 -11.44 17.39
CA PHE A 185 2.18 -11.14 17.05
C PHE A 185 2.49 -9.63 17.10
N LYS A 186 2.22 -8.97 18.23
CA LYS A 186 2.30 -7.50 18.38
C LYS A 186 3.63 -6.84 17.99
N ASN A 187 4.73 -7.59 18.02
CA ASN A 187 6.06 -7.08 17.68
C ASN A 187 6.46 -7.36 16.22
N THR A 188 5.58 -7.97 15.44
CA THR A 188 5.81 -8.35 14.04
C THR A 188 4.75 -7.71 13.16
N PHE A 189 5.20 -6.92 12.19
CA PHE A 189 4.31 -6.23 11.23
C PHE A 189 4.70 -6.53 9.78
N ILE A 190 5.51 -7.58 9.57
CA ILE A 190 5.77 -8.16 8.26
C ILE A 190 5.77 -9.68 8.38
N HIS A 191 4.78 -10.32 7.77
CA HIS A 191 4.62 -11.77 7.79
C HIS A 191 4.85 -12.33 6.39
N LYS A 192 5.97 -13.02 6.19
CA LYS A 192 6.31 -13.66 4.92
C LYS A 192 5.93 -15.14 4.99
N PHE A 193 5.12 -15.59 4.04
CA PHE A 193 4.75 -17.00 3.90
C PHE A 193 5.32 -17.55 2.59
N SER A 194 5.98 -18.69 2.72
CA SER A 194 6.47 -19.52 1.63
C SER A 194 6.23 -20.98 1.99
N ALA A 195 6.10 -21.85 0.99
CA ALA A 195 5.83 -23.26 1.23
C ALA A 195 7.10 -24.00 1.68
N VAL A 196 7.00 -24.72 2.78
CA VAL A 196 8.00 -25.66 3.29
C VAL A 196 7.25 -26.95 3.61
N SER A 197 7.85 -28.12 3.36
CA SER A 197 7.20 -29.38 3.75
C SER A 197 7.14 -29.51 5.27
N ASP A 198 6.23 -30.37 5.74
CA ASP A 198 6.17 -30.84 7.12
C ASP A 198 7.48 -31.45 7.63
N SER A 199 8.26 -32.07 6.73
CA SER A 199 9.61 -32.61 7.00
C SER A 199 10.75 -31.59 6.94
N GLY A 200 10.49 -30.34 6.55
CA GLY A 200 11.51 -29.30 6.36
C GLY A 200 12.20 -29.30 4.99
N LEU A 201 11.74 -30.13 4.04
CA LEU A 201 12.17 -30.07 2.64
C LEU A 201 11.76 -28.73 2.03
N VAL A 202 12.74 -28.05 1.44
CA VAL A 202 12.55 -26.79 0.72
C VAL A 202 12.60 -27.08 -0.77
N LEU A 203 11.47 -26.87 -1.44
CA LEU A 203 11.39 -26.84 -2.90
C LEU A 203 11.23 -25.38 -3.36
N ASN A 204 11.64 -25.09 -4.58
CA ASN A 204 11.44 -23.78 -5.18
C ASN A 204 9.97 -23.59 -5.60
N MET A 205 9.10 -23.38 -4.61
CA MET A 205 7.70 -23.06 -4.80
C MET A 205 7.57 -21.59 -5.15
N LEU A 206 6.89 -21.29 -6.25
CA LEU A 206 6.93 -19.96 -6.87
C LEU A 206 6.01 -18.93 -6.19
N GLN A 207 5.06 -19.36 -5.37
CA GLN A 207 4.09 -18.49 -4.71
C GLN A 207 4.63 -17.98 -3.37
N ASN A 208 4.73 -16.66 -3.24
CA ASN A 208 5.17 -15.98 -2.03
C ASN A 208 4.09 -15.01 -1.56
N TYR A 209 3.87 -14.92 -0.25
CA TYR A 209 2.89 -14.01 0.34
C TYR A 209 3.55 -13.12 1.38
N VAL A 210 3.17 -11.85 1.41
CA VAL A 210 3.61 -10.91 2.44
C VAL A 210 2.42 -10.16 2.99
N PHE A 211 2.14 -10.30 4.28
CA PHE A 211 1.09 -9.55 4.97
C PHE A 211 1.70 -8.51 5.91
N ILE A 212 1.20 -7.29 5.81
CA ILE A 212 1.73 -6.13 6.54
C ILE A 212 0.57 -5.50 7.34
N PRO A 213 0.39 -5.85 8.63
CA PRO A 213 -0.60 -5.22 9.50
C PRO A 213 -0.14 -3.81 9.88
N VAL A 214 -0.69 -2.81 9.17
CA VAL A 214 -0.31 -1.41 9.34
C VAL A 214 -0.80 -0.87 10.69
N ASP A 215 -1.96 -1.32 11.18
CA ASP A 215 -2.45 -1.00 12.53
C ASP A 215 -1.45 -1.39 13.63
N ILE A 216 -0.90 -2.60 13.56
CA ILE A 216 0.11 -3.08 14.52
C ILE A 216 1.40 -2.25 14.41
N PHE A 217 1.81 -1.91 13.18
CA PHE A 217 2.95 -1.02 12.98
C PHE A 217 2.72 0.37 13.60
N LEU A 218 1.53 0.96 13.46
CA LEU A 218 1.24 2.28 14.02
C LEU A 218 1.33 2.29 15.55
N GLU A 219 0.89 1.22 16.23
CA GLU A 219 1.10 1.05 17.69
C GLU A 219 2.59 1.06 18.05
N LYS A 220 3.44 0.37 17.27
CA LYS A 220 4.91 0.41 17.44
C LYS A 220 5.46 1.81 17.16
N LEU A 221 5.00 2.48 16.10
CA LEU A 221 5.45 3.82 15.70
C LEU A 221 5.26 4.82 16.84
N HIS A 222 4.12 4.76 17.54
CA HIS A 222 3.83 5.63 18.69
C HIS A 222 4.78 5.39 19.87
N ASN A 223 5.23 4.16 20.07
CA ASN A 223 6.10 3.79 21.19
C ASN A 223 7.58 4.04 20.92
N SER A 224 8.04 3.81 19.68
CA SER A 224 9.47 3.77 19.35
C SER A 224 9.88 4.75 18.24
N GLY A 225 8.95 5.41 17.58
CA GLY A 225 9.24 6.25 16.42
C GLY A 225 9.74 5.46 15.21
N ILE A 226 10.30 6.19 14.24
CA ILE A 226 10.84 5.65 12.99
C ILE A 226 12.27 5.16 13.23
N GLN A 227 12.51 3.85 13.11
CA GLN A 227 13.81 3.23 13.43
C GLN A 227 14.51 2.63 12.21
N SER A 228 13.82 2.53 11.06
CA SER A 228 14.35 1.89 9.85
C SER A 228 13.70 2.46 8.60
N GLU A 229 14.28 2.14 7.43
CA GLU A 229 13.69 2.52 6.14
C GLU A 229 12.30 1.87 5.94
N LEU A 230 12.11 0.63 6.41
CA LEU A 230 10.78 0.00 6.42
C LEU A 230 9.80 0.81 7.27
N ASP A 231 10.20 1.22 8.48
CA ASP A 231 9.35 2.06 9.33
C ASP A 231 9.03 3.40 8.64
N ALA A 232 9.98 3.97 7.90
CA ALA A 232 9.77 5.22 7.15
C ALA A 232 8.70 5.03 6.06
N TRP A 233 8.80 3.95 5.27
CA TRP A 233 7.77 3.59 4.28
C TRP A 233 6.41 3.31 4.91
N LEU A 234 6.36 2.57 6.00
CA LEU A 234 5.10 2.26 6.68
C LEU A 234 4.47 3.50 7.34
N THR A 235 5.31 4.42 7.84
CA THR A 235 4.86 5.73 8.33
C THR A 235 4.27 6.56 7.19
N PHE A 236 4.97 6.62 6.05
CA PHE A 236 4.51 7.36 4.88
C PHE A 236 3.15 6.86 4.38
N ILE A 237 2.96 5.55 4.28
CA ILE A 237 1.72 4.99 3.74
C ILE A 237 0.57 5.04 4.75
N GLY A 238 0.86 4.78 6.03
CA GLY A 238 -0.14 4.45 7.04
C GLY A 238 -0.47 5.53 8.06
N CYS A 239 0.43 6.49 8.31
CA CYS A 239 0.27 7.50 9.35
C CYS A 239 -0.20 8.83 8.76
N ASP A 240 -1.23 9.43 9.37
CA ASP A 240 -1.79 10.72 8.98
C ASP A 240 -1.60 11.81 10.05
N GLU A 241 -0.77 11.55 11.07
CA GLU A 241 -0.49 12.49 12.15
C GLU A 241 0.64 13.46 11.76
N PRO A 242 0.42 14.79 11.83
CA PRO A 242 1.43 15.79 11.45
C PRO A 242 2.79 15.61 12.12
N GLU A 243 2.82 15.21 13.39
CA GLU A 243 4.05 15.03 14.15
C GLU A 243 4.95 13.97 13.51
N PHE A 244 4.39 12.80 13.16
CA PHE A 244 5.14 11.72 12.52
C PHE A 244 5.49 12.04 11.07
N ILE A 245 4.63 12.76 10.35
CA ILE A 245 4.92 13.23 8.98
C ILE A 245 6.11 14.19 8.98
N ILE A 246 6.16 15.14 9.92
CA ILE A 246 7.29 16.07 10.06
C ILE A 246 8.57 15.29 10.37
N LYS A 247 8.53 14.39 11.36
CA LYS A 247 9.67 13.53 11.73
C LYS A 247 10.14 12.66 10.56
N LEU A 248 9.22 12.11 9.78
CA LEU A 248 9.52 11.32 8.58
C LEU A 248 10.29 12.15 7.57
N ILE A 249 9.82 13.36 7.25
CA ILE A 249 10.46 14.24 6.27
C ILE A 249 11.84 14.71 6.76
N GLU A 250 11.99 14.99 8.05
CA GLU A 250 13.27 15.41 8.64
C GLU A 250 14.32 14.29 8.59
N GLN A 251 13.92 13.05 8.88
CA GLN A 251 14.83 11.90 8.87
C GLN A 251 15.06 11.33 7.46
N TYR A 252 14.02 11.37 6.61
CA TYR A 252 14.00 10.80 5.26
C TYR A 252 13.40 11.83 4.27
N PRO A 253 14.20 12.81 3.80
CA PRO A 253 13.72 13.90 2.95
C PRO A 253 13.04 13.48 1.63
N LEU A 254 13.27 12.24 1.17
CA LEU A 254 12.66 11.70 -0.05
C LEU A 254 11.13 11.59 0.01
N PHE A 255 10.55 11.60 1.22
CA PHE A 255 9.12 11.50 1.49
C PHE A 255 8.40 12.85 1.58
N LYS A 256 9.12 13.97 1.39
CA LYS A 256 8.49 15.30 1.25
C LYS A 256 7.73 15.41 -0.08
#